data_AF-A0A9E1URQ6-F1
#
_entry.id   AF-A0A9E1URQ6-F1
#
_cell.length_a   1.000
_cell.length_b   1.000
_cell.length_c   1.000
_cell.angle_alpha   90.00
_cell.angle_beta   90.00
_cell.angle_gamma   90.00
#
_symmetry.space_group_name_H-M   'P 1'
#
loop_
_entity.id
_entity.type
_entity.pdbx_description
1 polymer ?
#
loop_
_entity_poly.entity_id
_entity_poly.type
_entity_poly.pdbx_seq_one_letter_code
_entity_poly.pdbx_strand_id
1 'polypeptide(L)'
;MDAWNQTNYELSLTSRCWAYTPYDGGWESCAVLREDDALRGLCAEELALAAVPIWARDILERQLTYLPGCPHATFPLPFLDVFNAIGARACLPFVHSCYTIPADRKEQAVLYINALVDWLAKRPSQHPSIQLQEILGAPSETTSLLVKRLVHRLKWWCKSMTWDNDARDQFYQGESLGDIQCQGDHYGNPQFHDPYWTELQAPAAQELEAQLSATCPEWPWLRDCIHSTWLCGPKAFRYVERIVWYIAHLDQAQELAAGHRAGTLAVPSFLDCSDTCPDMAEIRAWFADALAACRLFRTDRLASSPRQADLLARLGDHGPVKAWLVGLFARKLALMPYTQAD
;
A
#
# COMPACT_ATOMS: atom_id res chain seq x y z
N MET A 1 17.71 -34.69 5.65
CA MET A 1 17.03 -33.61 4.92
C MET A 1 17.64 -33.55 3.55
N ASP A 2 16.81 -33.69 2.52
CA ASP A 2 17.21 -33.48 1.14
C ASP A 2 17.83 -32.09 0.96
N ALA A 3 18.75 -31.95 0.00
CA ALA A 3 19.54 -30.74 -0.20
C ALA A 3 18.66 -29.48 -0.33
N TRP A 4 19.15 -28.33 0.15
CA TRP A 4 18.56 -27.03 -0.14
C TRP A 4 18.56 -26.79 -1.65
N ASN A 5 17.39 -26.90 -2.27
CA ASN A 5 17.21 -26.84 -3.71
C ASN A 5 15.83 -26.26 -4.05
N GLN A 6 15.64 -25.94 -5.33
CA GLN A 6 14.42 -25.34 -5.86
C GLN A 6 13.18 -26.14 -5.49
N THR A 7 13.19 -27.44 -5.75
CA THR A 7 12.03 -28.32 -5.52
C THR A 7 11.58 -28.30 -4.07
N ASN A 8 12.51 -28.43 -3.13
CA ASN A 8 12.19 -28.43 -1.70
C ASN A 8 11.70 -27.06 -1.23
N TYR A 9 12.28 -25.99 -1.77
CA TYR A 9 11.83 -24.64 -1.47
C TYR A 9 10.40 -24.40 -1.99
N GLU A 10 10.14 -24.68 -3.27
CA GLU A 10 8.83 -24.42 -3.91
C GLU A 10 7.70 -25.30 -3.34
N LEU A 11 8.02 -26.48 -2.81
CA LEU A 11 7.05 -27.32 -2.09
C LEU A 11 6.69 -26.76 -0.71
N SER A 12 7.54 -25.93 -0.11
CA SER A 12 7.31 -25.36 1.22
C SER A 12 6.28 -24.23 1.21
N LEU A 13 5.50 -24.09 2.28
CA LEU A 13 4.65 -22.93 2.53
C LEU A 13 5.50 -21.67 2.74
N THR A 14 6.70 -21.83 3.31
CA THR A 14 7.69 -20.76 3.49
C THR A 14 7.93 -19.99 2.20
N SER A 15 7.97 -20.66 1.04
CA SER A 15 8.19 -20.00 -0.26
C SER A 15 7.12 -18.99 -0.67
N ARG A 16 5.93 -19.03 -0.05
CA ARG A 16 4.76 -18.22 -0.44
C ARG A 16 4.67 -16.88 0.29
N CYS A 17 5.57 -16.60 1.24
CA CYS A 17 5.48 -15.47 2.17
C CYS A 17 6.04 -14.14 1.60
N TRP A 18 6.66 -14.15 0.42
CA TRP A 18 7.69 -13.16 0.10
C TRP A 18 7.30 -11.99 -0.79
N ALA A 19 6.01 -11.79 -1.07
CA ALA A 19 5.59 -10.63 -1.87
C ALA A 19 6.08 -9.30 -1.24
N TYR A 20 6.47 -8.36 -2.10
CA TYR A 20 7.06 -7.06 -1.75
C TYR A 20 8.41 -7.12 -1.01
N THR A 21 9.18 -8.20 -1.20
CA THR A 21 10.55 -8.33 -0.67
C THR A 21 11.54 -8.63 -1.79
N PRO A 22 12.87 -8.57 -1.55
CA PRO A 22 13.85 -9.01 -2.54
C PRO A 22 13.67 -10.47 -3.01
N TYR A 23 12.90 -11.29 -2.29
CA TYR A 23 12.64 -12.70 -2.62
C TYR A 23 11.43 -12.89 -3.55
N ASP A 24 10.69 -11.83 -3.86
CA ASP A 24 9.45 -11.89 -4.66
C ASP A 24 9.68 -12.44 -6.07
N GLY A 25 10.90 -12.27 -6.62
CA GLY A 25 11.29 -12.85 -7.91
C GLY A 25 11.43 -14.38 -7.93
N GLY A 26 11.31 -15.05 -6.78
CA GLY A 26 11.39 -16.50 -6.67
C GLY A 26 12.81 -17.07 -6.78
N TRP A 27 12.91 -18.40 -6.79
CA TRP A 27 14.17 -19.13 -6.72
C TRP A 27 15.14 -18.82 -7.87
N GLU A 28 14.62 -18.74 -9.09
CA GLU A 28 15.45 -18.55 -10.29
C GLU A 28 16.00 -17.12 -10.38
N SER A 29 15.15 -16.14 -10.09
CA SER A 29 15.45 -14.72 -10.26
C SER A 29 16.19 -14.10 -9.07
N CYS A 30 16.22 -14.76 -7.91
CA CYS A 30 16.80 -14.20 -6.69
C CYS A 30 18.00 -15.01 -6.19
N ALA A 31 19.22 -14.52 -6.47
CA ALA A 31 20.45 -15.11 -5.93
C ALA A 31 20.49 -15.05 -4.38
N VAL A 32 20.05 -13.92 -3.80
CA VAL A 32 20.06 -13.68 -2.36
C VAL A 32 19.23 -14.74 -1.60
N LEU A 33 18.11 -15.16 -2.16
CA LEU A 33 17.25 -16.21 -1.60
C LEU A 33 18.02 -17.53 -1.45
N ARG A 34 18.82 -17.90 -2.46
CA ARG A 34 19.55 -19.18 -2.48
C ARG A 34 20.69 -19.22 -1.47
N GLU A 35 21.27 -18.06 -1.18
CA GLU A 35 22.40 -17.89 -0.25
C GLU A 35 21.96 -17.62 1.20
N ASP A 36 20.67 -17.43 1.45
CA ASP A 36 20.15 -17.09 2.78
C ASP A 36 20.01 -18.32 3.71
N ASP A 37 21.00 -18.51 4.57
CA ASP A 37 21.00 -19.56 5.60
C ASP A 37 19.83 -19.43 6.60
N ALA A 38 19.36 -18.22 6.89
CA ALA A 38 18.24 -18.03 7.81
C ALA A 38 16.93 -18.53 7.18
N LEU A 39 16.71 -18.25 5.89
CA LEU A 39 15.59 -18.79 5.13
C LEU A 39 15.66 -20.32 5.02
N ARG A 40 16.84 -20.86 4.73
CA ARG A 40 17.06 -22.32 4.70
C ARG A 40 16.68 -22.96 6.03
N GLY A 41 17.05 -22.34 7.15
CA GLY A 41 16.66 -22.75 8.50
C GLY A 41 15.15 -22.76 8.70
N LEU A 42 14.43 -21.73 8.24
CA LEU A 42 12.97 -21.65 8.34
C LEU A 42 12.25 -22.71 7.51
N CYS A 43 12.74 -23.01 6.30
CA CYS A 43 12.23 -24.13 5.50
C CYS A 43 12.46 -25.49 6.20
N ALA A 44 13.64 -25.69 6.79
CA ALA A 44 13.93 -26.90 7.55
C ALA A 44 13.03 -27.05 8.80
N GLU A 45 12.79 -25.94 9.51
CA GLU A 45 11.84 -25.88 10.64
C GLU A 45 10.43 -26.27 10.19
N GLU A 46 9.94 -25.72 9.07
CA GLU A 46 8.63 -26.07 8.51
C GLU A 46 8.52 -27.57 8.21
N LEU A 47 9.51 -28.12 7.49
CA LEU A 47 9.50 -29.52 7.07
C LEU A 47 9.63 -30.50 8.25
N ALA A 48 10.14 -30.02 9.39
CA ALA A 48 10.19 -30.80 10.63
C ALA A 48 8.86 -30.77 11.40
N LEU A 49 7.91 -29.88 11.07
CA LEU A 49 6.59 -29.89 11.67
C LEU A 49 5.79 -31.10 11.16
N ALA A 50 5.18 -31.85 12.08
CA ALA A 50 4.33 -32.99 11.72
C ALA A 50 3.16 -32.58 10.80
N ALA A 51 2.59 -31.40 11.04
CA ALA A 51 1.61 -30.76 10.17
C ALA A 51 1.56 -29.25 10.45
N VAL A 52 1.37 -28.45 9.41
CA VAL A 52 1.06 -27.02 9.55
C VAL A 52 -0.48 -26.87 9.63
N PRO A 53 -1.03 -26.37 10.74
CA PRO A 53 -2.47 -26.21 10.90
C PRO A 53 -3.03 -25.12 9.97
N ILE A 54 -4.32 -25.24 9.64
CA ILE A 54 -5.01 -24.35 8.68
C ILE A 54 -4.87 -22.87 9.09
N TRP A 55 -5.06 -22.55 10.38
CA TRP A 55 -4.93 -21.17 10.86
C TRP A 55 -3.55 -20.57 10.57
N ALA A 56 -2.48 -21.37 10.62
CA ALA A 56 -1.12 -20.91 10.38
C ALA A 56 -0.89 -20.65 8.89
N ARG A 57 -1.43 -21.53 8.04
CA ARG A 57 -1.44 -21.34 6.58
C ARG A 57 -2.22 -20.07 6.20
N ASP A 58 -3.39 -19.86 6.79
CA ASP A 58 -4.21 -18.68 6.52
C ASP A 58 -3.49 -17.38 6.90
N ILE A 59 -2.85 -17.32 8.07
CA ILE A 59 -2.04 -16.17 8.47
C ILE A 59 -0.91 -15.92 7.47
N LEU A 60 -0.20 -16.99 7.06
CA LEU A 60 0.88 -16.88 6.09
C LEU A 60 0.38 -16.31 4.77
N GLU A 61 -0.58 -16.97 4.15
CA GLU A 61 -1.02 -16.69 2.79
C GLU A 61 -1.85 -15.40 2.70
N ARG A 62 -2.60 -15.04 3.76
CA ARG A 62 -3.54 -13.91 3.73
C ARG A 62 -2.98 -12.65 4.38
N GLN A 63 -2.13 -12.77 5.39
CA GLN A 63 -1.62 -11.62 6.15
C GLN A 63 -0.14 -11.37 5.90
N LEU A 64 0.72 -12.37 6.12
CA LEU A 64 2.17 -12.20 6.00
C LEU A 64 2.58 -11.91 4.54
N THR A 65 2.03 -12.63 3.57
CA THR A 65 2.36 -12.45 2.15
C THR A 65 2.13 -11.01 1.70
N TYR A 66 1.03 -10.37 2.10
CA TYR A 66 0.62 -9.06 1.58
C TYR A 66 0.89 -7.88 2.51
N LEU A 67 1.85 -8.02 3.44
CA LEU A 67 2.29 -6.90 4.28
C LEU A 67 2.81 -5.72 3.43
N PRO A 68 2.44 -4.47 3.75
CA PRO A 68 2.92 -3.31 3.00
C PRO A 68 4.44 -3.16 3.07
N GLY A 69 5.09 -3.01 1.91
CA GLY A 69 6.51 -2.66 1.80
C GLY A 69 6.79 -1.14 1.84
N CYS A 70 5.74 -0.31 1.80
CA CYS A 70 5.81 1.15 1.87
C CYS A 70 5.43 1.66 3.28
N PRO A 71 5.79 2.90 3.68
CA PRO A 71 5.19 3.51 4.85
C PRO A 71 3.71 3.70 4.52
N HIS A 72 2.85 3.02 5.24
CA HIS A 72 1.42 2.95 4.97
C HIS A 72 0.66 3.91 5.88
N ALA A 73 -0.45 4.48 5.42
CA ALA A 73 -1.25 5.44 6.20
C ALA A 73 -1.82 4.85 7.50
N THR A 74 -1.96 3.52 7.59
CA THR A 74 -2.38 2.81 8.80
C THR A 74 -1.22 2.22 9.60
N PHE A 75 0.04 2.54 9.30
CA PHE A 75 1.17 2.04 10.08
C PHE A 75 0.99 2.38 11.58
N PRO A 76 1.27 1.44 12.51
CA PRO A 76 1.83 0.08 12.32
C PRO A 76 0.78 -1.05 12.23
N LEU A 77 -0.50 -0.74 12.05
CA LEU A 77 -1.62 -1.67 12.20
C LEU A 77 -1.49 -3.00 11.42
N PRO A 78 -1.13 -3.03 10.12
CA PRO A 78 -0.96 -4.29 9.38
C PRO A 78 0.02 -5.27 10.03
N PHE A 79 1.07 -4.75 10.69
CA PHE A 79 2.06 -5.57 11.35
C PHE A 79 1.59 -6.04 12.73
N LEU A 80 0.85 -5.19 13.46
CA LEU A 80 0.21 -5.57 14.73
C LEU A 80 -0.84 -6.67 14.52
N ASP A 81 -1.57 -6.64 13.41
CA ASP A 81 -2.54 -7.68 13.04
C ASP A 81 -1.89 -9.07 12.95
N VAL A 82 -0.68 -9.16 12.40
CA VAL A 82 0.07 -10.42 12.33
C VAL A 82 0.43 -10.91 13.73
N PHE A 83 0.92 -10.04 14.61
CA PHE A 83 1.19 -10.39 16.01
C PHE A 83 -0.06 -10.94 16.69
N ASN A 84 -1.18 -10.23 16.56
CA ASN A 84 -2.46 -10.62 17.16
C ASN A 84 -2.99 -11.96 16.60
N ALA A 85 -2.89 -12.15 15.28
CA ALA A 85 -3.38 -13.35 14.61
C ALA A 85 -2.57 -14.59 15.00
N ILE A 86 -1.22 -14.47 15.06
CA ILE A 86 -0.35 -15.54 15.56
C ILE A 86 -0.71 -15.85 17.01
N GLY A 87 -0.87 -14.84 17.85
CA GLY A 87 -1.31 -14.96 19.25
C GLY A 87 -2.56 -15.79 19.42
N ALA A 88 -3.62 -15.34 18.74
CA ALA A 88 -4.96 -15.92 18.76
C ALA A 88 -5.07 -17.26 18.02
N ARG A 89 -4.05 -17.64 17.24
CA ARG A 89 -4.06 -18.81 16.34
C ARG A 89 -5.25 -18.76 15.37
N ALA A 90 -5.53 -17.58 14.83
CA ALA A 90 -6.64 -17.34 13.93
C ALA A 90 -6.29 -16.18 12.98
N CYS A 91 -6.49 -16.39 11.68
CA CYS A 91 -6.42 -15.30 10.72
C CYS A 91 -7.57 -14.33 10.99
N LEU A 92 -7.27 -13.03 10.95
CA LEU A 92 -8.32 -12.02 11.10
C LEU A 92 -9.32 -12.12 9.94
N PRO A 93 -10.62 -11.89 10.19
CA PRO A 93 -11.61 -11.79 9.12
C PRO A 93 -11.24 -10.69 8.12
N PHE A 94 -10.67 -9.60 8.63
CA PHE A 94 -10.18 -8.46 7.87
C PHE A 94 -8.67 -8.27 8.10
N VAL A 95 -7.90 -8.33 7.02
CA VAL A 95 -6.47 -8.03 6.93
C VAL A 95 -6.23 -6.60 6.45
N HIS A 96 -5.52 -5.80 7.25
CA HIS A 96 -5.06 -4.49 6.77
C HIS A 96 -3.89 -4.67 5.79
N SER A 97 -4.00 -4.11 4.58
CA SER A 97 -3.01 -4.23 3.49
C SER A 97 -2.87 -2.91 2.72
N CYS A 98 -2.10 -2.90 1.62
CA CYS A 98 -1.92 -1.74 0.73
C CYS A 98 -3.23 -1.12 0.19
N TYR A 99 -4.35 -1.84 0.24
CA TYR A 99 -5.66 -1.36 -0.20
C TYR A 99 -6.57 -0.97 0.95
N THR A 100 -6.02 -0.81 2.16
CA THR A 100 -6.76 -0.44 3.34
C THR A 100 -6.43 0.99 3.75
N ILE A 101 -7.42 1.84 3.97
CA ILE A 101 -7.23 3.21 4.43
C ILE A 101 -8.22 3.55 5.52
N PRO A 102 -7.97 4.53 6.39
CA PRO A 102 -8.96 5.06 7.31
C PRO A 102 -10.18 5.70 6.59
N ALA A 103 -11.35 5.71 7.25
CA ALA A 103 -12.60 6.22 6.68
C ALA A 103 -12.53 7.71 6.33
N ASP A 104 -11.96 8.52 7.24
CA ASP A 104 -11.72 9.95 7.07
C ASP A 104 -10.88 10.27 5.82
N ARG A 105 -9.89 9.42 5.47
CA ARG A 105 -9.14 9.58 4.21
C ARG A 105 -10.04 9.43 2.99
N LYS A 106 -10.97 8.48 2.96
CA LYS A 106 -11.89 8.38 1.82
C LYS A 106 -12.85 9.55 1.75
N GLU A 107 -13.39 9.98 2.89
CA GLU A 107 -14.21 11.19 2.97
C GLU A 107 -13.46 12.38 2.39
N GLN A 108 -12.21 12.58 2.80
CA GLN A 108 -11.34 13.64 2.28
C GLN A 108 -11.11 13.52 0.77
N ALA A 109 -10.86 12.31 0.27
CA ALA A 109 -10.69 12.06 -1.16
C ALA A 109 -11.96 12.40 -1.96
N VAL A 110 -13.14 12.11 -1.42
CA VAL A 110 -14.43 12.50 -2.02
C VAL A 110 -14.58 14.01 -2.10
N LEU A 111 -14.20 14.76 -1.06
CA LEU A 111 -14.21 16.23 -1.08
C LEU A 111 -13.37 16.77 -2.24
N TYR A 112 -12.17 16.20 -2.44
CA TYR A 112 -11.27 16.63 -3.53
C TYR A 112 -11.79 16.25 -4.91
N ILE A 113 -12.35 15.05 -5.04
CA ILE A 113 -13.02 14.61 -6.28
C ILE A 113 -14.14 15.59 -6.64
N ASN A 114 -15.00 15.94 -5.67
CA ASN A 114 -16.12 16.86 -5.91
C ASN A 114 -15.62 18.25 -6.29
N ALA A 115 -14.59 18.78 -5.63
CA ALA A 115 -14.04 20.08 -5.98
C ALA A 115 -13.44 20.11 -7.41
N LEU A 116 -12.75 19.04 -7.84
CA LEU A 116 -12.24 18.91 -9.20
C LEU A 116 -13.38 18.78 -10.23
N VAL A 117 -14.46 18.08 -9.88
CA VAL A 117 -15.67 17.96 -10.72
C VAL A 117 -16.39 19.29 -10.85
N ASP A 118 -16.51 20.07 -9.77
CA ASP A 118 -17.09 21.42 -9.80
C ASP A 118 -16.27 22.34 -10.70
N TRP A 119 -14.93 22.30 -10.59
CA TRP A 119 -14.02 23.05 -11.46
C TRP A 119 -14.21 22.67 -12.94
N LEU A 120 -14.25 21.37 -13.26
CA LEU A 120 -14.51 20.89 -14.63
C LEU A 120 -15.85 21.38 -15.17
N ALA A 121 -16.86 21.47 -14.32
CA ALA A 121 -18.19 21.95 -14.66
C ALA A 121 -18.33 23.48 -14.59
N LYS A 122 -17.24 24.21 -14.31
CA LYS A 122 -17.22 25.68 -14.16
C LYS A 122 -18.22 26.19 -13.12
N ARG A 123 -18.41 25.43 -12.03
CA ARG A 123 -19.28 25.77 -10.91
C ARG A 123 -18.43 26.15 -9.69
N PRO A 124 -18.94 27.02 -8.81
CA PRO A 124 -18.28 27.28 -7.52
C PRO A 124 -18.11 25.98 -6.74
N SER A 125 -16.94 25.77 -6.15
CA SER A 125 -16.74 24.62 -5.26
C SER A 125 -17.65 24.73 -4.04
N GLN A 126 -18.24 23.61 -3.65
CA GLN A 126 -18.97 23.52 -2.37
C GLN A 126 -18.05 23.56 -1.14
N HIS A 127 -16.72 23.53 -1.35
CA HIS A 127 -15.71 23.50 -0.30
C HIS A 127 -14.79 24.73 -0.43
N PRO A 128 -15.11 25.84 0.25
CA PRO A 128 -14.44 27.13 0.03
C PRO A 128 -12.97 27.16 0.48
N SER A 129 -12.52 26.21 1.31
CA SER A 129 -11.10 26.06 1.64
C SER A 129 -10.26 25.50 0.48
N ILE A 130 -10.90 24.93 -0.54
CA ILE A 130 -10.25 24.38 -1.73
C ILE A 130 -10.19 25.46 -2.82
N GLN A 131 -8.99 25.95 -3.12
CA GLN A 131 -8.77 27.10 -4.02
C GLN A 131 -8.46 26.70 -5.47
N LEU A 132 -9.13 25.67 -6.01
CA LEU A 132 -8.81 25.13 -7.35
C LEU A 132 -8.93 26.16 -8.48
N GLN A 133 -9.87 27.10 -8.39
CA GLN A 133 -10.04 28.14 -9.42
C GLN A 133 -8.86 29.12 -9.47
N GLU A 134 -8.24 29.40 -8.32
CA GLU A 134 -7.06 30.27 -8.22
C GLU A 134 -5.81 29.56 -8.76
N ILE A 135 -5.73 28.24 -8.54
CA ILE A 135 -4.59 27.43 -8.97
C ILE A 135 -4.68 27.05 -10.45
N LEU A 136 -5.77 26.41 -10.88
CA LEU A 136 -5.91 25.87 -12.24
C LEU A 136 -6.38 26.92 -13.26
N GLY A 137 -6.89 28.06 -12.81
CA GLY A 137 -7.44 29.09 -13.70
C GLY A 137 -8.65 28.61 -14.51
N ALA A 138 -8.82 29.16 -15.72
CA ALA A 138 -9.90 28.79 -16.62
C ALA A 138 -9.60 27.46 -17.34
N PRO A 139 -10.58 26.53 -17.47
CA PRO A 139 -10.32 25.25 -18.12
C PRO A 139 -9.97 25.42 -19.61
N SER A 140 -8.77 24.97 -20.00
CA SER A 140 -8.42 24.64 -21.39
C SER A 140 -8.81 23.19 -21.72
N GLU A 141 -8.73 22.80 -22.98
CA GLU A 141 -8.97 21.41 -23.40
C GLU A 141 -8.00 20.44 -22.71
N THR A 142 -6.69 20.70 -22.81
CA THR A 142 -5.64 19.84 -22.22
C THR A 142 -5.75 19.75 -20.70
N THR A 143 -5.92 20.89 -20.01
CA THR A 143 -6.07 20.88 -18.54
C THR A 143 -7.35 20.16 -18.12
N SER A 144 -8.44 20.29 -18.89
CA SER A 144 -9.67 19.56 -18.61
C SER A 144 -9.50 18.05 -18.75
N LEU A 145 -8.77 17.58 -19.78
CA LEU A 145 -8.49 16.16 -19.97
C LEU A 145 -7.63 15.60 -18.83
N LEU A 146 -6.60 16.32 -18.41
CA LEU A 146 -5.73 15.91 -17.30
C LEU A 146 -6.50 15.82 -15.98
N VAL A 147 -7.33 16.84 -15.66
CA VAL A 147 -8.17 16.81 -14.46
C VAL A 147 -9.21 15.70 -14.53
N LYS A 148 -9.83 15.45 -15.69
CA LYS A 148 -10.75 14.30 -15.88
C LYS A 148 -10.06 12.97 -15.58
N ARG A 149 -8.83 12.76 -16.08
CA ARG A 149 -8.08 11.52 -15.84
C ARG A 149 -7.71 11.36 -14.36
N LEU A 150 -7.30 12.45 -13.69
CA LEU A 150 -7.04 12.45 -12.25
C LEU A 150 -8.31 12.14 -11.45
N VAL A 151 -9.45 12.77 -11.77
CA VAL A 151 -10.75 12.50 -11.14
C VAL A 151 -11.15 11.03 -11.30
N HIS A 152 -11.02 10.48 -12.52
CA HIS A 152 -11.28 9.06 -12.78
C HIS A 152 -10.42 8.17 -11.86
N ARG A 153 -9.13 8.47 -11.76
CA ARG A 153 -8.19 7.72 -10.92
C ARG A 153 -8.56 7.77 -9.43
N LEU A 154 -8.86 8.95 -8.92
CA LEU A 154 -9.21 9.12 -7.50
C LEU A 154 -10.53 8.44 -7.17
N LYS A 155 -11.53 8.53 -8.07
CA LYS A 155 -12.78 7.77 -7.95
C LYS A 155 -12.54 6.27 -7.88
N TRP A 156 -11.67 5.74 -8.74
CA TRP A 156 -11.27 4.34 -8.70
C TRP A 156 -10.70 3.95 -7.34
N TRP A 157 -9.77 4.74 -6.80
CA TRP A 157 -9.19 4.45 -5.50
C TRP A 157 -10.17 4.54 -4.34
N CYS A 158 -11.05 5.54 -4.33
CA CYS A 158 -12.11 5.64 -3.32
C CYS A 158 -13.00 4.39 -3.28
N LYS A 159 -13.33 3.83 -4.46
CA LYS A 159 -14.19 2.65 -4.58
C LYS A 159 -13.45 1.33 -4.31
N SER A 160 -12.17 1.22 -4.69
CA SER A 160 -11.41 -0.02 -4.62
C SER A 160 -10.71 -0.25 -3.27
N MET A 161 -10.39 0.80 -2.52
CA MET A 161 -9.81 0.66 -1.18
C MET A 161 -10.89 0.29 -0.14
N THR A 162 -10.50 -0.18 1.04
CA THR A 162 -11.40 -0.55 2.15
C THR A 162 -10.99 0.10 3.45
N TRP A 163 -11.92 0.14 4.40
CA TRP A 163 -11.59 0.24 5.83
C TRP A 163 -12.37 -0.81 6.61
N ASP A 164 -12.12 -0.90 7.92
CA ASP A 164 -12.81 -1.88 8.76
C ASP A 164 -14.32 -1.62 8.79
N ASN A 165 -15.12 -2.64 8.48
CA ASN A 165 -16.60 -2.60 8.34
C ASN A 165 -17.18 -1.83 7.13
N ASP A 166 -16.37 -1.39 6.16
CA ASP A 166 -16.85 -0.68 4.96
C ASP A 166 -17.59 -1.59 3.96
N ALA A 167 -17.31 -2.90 3.96
CA ALA A 167 -17.76 -3.87 2.93
C ALA A 167 -17.62 -3.40 1.45
N ARG A 168 -16.94 -2.27 1.22
CA ARG A 168 -16.92 -1.44 0.01
C ARG A 168 -18.29 -0.92 -0.45
N ASP A 169 -19.37 -1.00 0.33
CA ASP A 169 -20.72 -0.64 -0.16
C ASP A 169 -21.00 0.88 -0.10
N GLN A 170 -20.44 1.58 0.88
CA GLN A 170 -20.74 2.98 1.16
C GLN A 170 -20.46 3.92 -0.01
N PHE A 171 -19.38 3.68 -0.77
CA PHE A 171 -18.99 4.50 -1.92
C PHE A 171 -19.09 3.78 -3.27
N TYR A 172 -19.36 2.47 -3.27
CA TYR A 172 -19.61 1.72 -4.50
C TYR A 172 -20.91 2.17 -5.16
N GLN A 173 -21.97 2.39 -4.35
CA GLN A 173 -23.32 2.75 -4.81
C GLN A 173 -23.57 4.26 -4.97
N GLY A 174 -22.55 5.11 -4.78
CA GLY A 174 -22.72 6.56 -4.78
C GLY A 174 -22.90 7.17 -6.18
N GLU A 175 -24.08 7.74 -6.47
CA GLU A 175 -24.38 8.49 -7.70
C GLU A 175 -23.41 9.66 -7.96
N SER A 176 -22.91 10.29 -6.89
CA SER A 176 -21.97 11.44 -6.97
C SER A 176 -20.59 11.06 -7.48
N LEU A 177 -20.14 9.83 -7.20
CA LEU A 177 -18.88 9.30 -7.72
C LEU A 177 -19.05 8.65 -9.09
N GLY A 178 -20.29 8.30 -9.48
CA GLY A 178 -20.65 7.67 -10.75
C GLY A 178 -20.21 6.20 -10.82
N ASP A 179 -20.80 5.41 -11.71
CA ASP A 179 -20.45 4.00 -11.84
C ASP A 179 -19.08 3.81 -12.49
N ILE A 180 -18.29 2.96 -11.87
CA ILE A 180 -17.11 2.38 -12.51
C ILE A 180 -17.61 1.05 -13.05
N GLN A 181 -17.90 1.00 -14.35
CA GLN A 181 -18.36 -0.21 -15.02
C GLN A 181 -17.24 -1.25 -15.00
N CYS A 182 -17.13 -1.99 -13.91
CA CYS A 182 -16.25 -3.13 -13.79
C CYS A 182 -17.13 -4.37 -13.70
N GLN A 183 -16.96 -5.30 -14.64
CA GLN A 183 -17.52 -6.63 -14.49
C GLN A 183 -16.61 -7.44 -13.57
N GLY A 184 -17.19 -8.10 -12.57
CA GLY A 184 -16.55 -9.18 -11.82
C GLY A 184 -16.64 -9.08 -10.30
N ASP A 185 -16.47 -10.24 -9.66
CA ASP A 185 -16.58 -10.48 -8.22
C ASP A 185 -15.33 -9.98 -7.45
N HIS A 186 -14.73 -8.86 -7.88
CA HIS A 186 -13.34 -8.48 -7.61
C HIS A 186 -13.13 -7.52 -6.42
N TYR A 187 -14.03 -7.51 -5.42
CA TYR A 187 -13.98 -6.53 -4.32
C TYR A 187 -14.09 -7.14 -2.90
N GLY A 188 -13.07 -6.92 -2.03
CA GLY A 188 -13.05 -7.34 -0.61
C GLY A 188 -11.66 -7.57 0.02
N ASN A 189 -11.60 -8.36 1.10
CA ASN A 189 -10.39 -8.87 1.78
C ASN A 189 -10.31 -10.42 1.65
N PRO A 190 -9.12 -11.03 1.57
CA PRO A 190 -8.38 -11.33 0.34
C PRO A 190 -8.98 -12.50 -0.48
N GLN A 191 -9.38 -12.21 -1.72
CA GLN A 191 -9.28 -13.09 -2.91
C GLN A 191 -9.02 -12.26 -4.19
N PHE A 192 -8.53 -11.02 -4.06
CA PHE A 192 -8.61 -10.04 -5.14
C PHE A 192 -7.29 -9.88 -5.88
N HIS A 193 -7.38 -9.82 -7.21
CA HIS A 193 -6.31 -9.33 -8.06
C HIS A 193 -6.06 -7.85 -7.78
N ASP A 194 -4.84 -7.38 -8.04
CA ASP A 194 -4.44 -6.00 -7.86
C ASP A 194 -5.38 -5.04 -8.63
N PRO A 195 -6.20 -4.22 -7.94
CA PRO A 195 -7.19 -3.34 -8.58
C PRO A 195 -6.55 -2.22 -9.41
N TYR A 196 -5.24 -2.00 -9.28
CA TYR A 196 -4.49 -1.06 -10.10
C TYR A 196 -4.64 -1.38 -11.59
N TRP A 197 -4.39 -2.63 -11.98
CA TRP A 197 -4.35 -3.04 -13.39
C TRP A 197 -5.73 -3.07 -14.04
N THR A 198 -6.75 -3.40 -13.25
CA THR A 198 -8.14 -3.40 -13.71
C THR A 198 -8.59 -2.00 -14.15
N GLU A 199 -8.18 -0.94 -13.44
CA GLU A 199 -8.51 0.43 -13.85
C GLU A 199 -7.93 0.80 -15.22
N LEU A 200 -6.68 0.40 -15.47
CA LEU A 200 -5.98 0.72 -16.72
C LEU A 200 -6.59 0.01 -17.93
N GLN A 201 -7.36 -1.05 -17.70
CA GLN A 201 -8.10 -1.78 -18.73
C GLN A 201 -9.49 -1.19 -18.98
N ALA A 202 -9.97 -0.25 -18.15
CA ALA A 202 -11.28 0.37 -18.34
C ALA A 202 -11.31 1.19 -19.64
N PRO A 203 -12.32 1.02 -20.53
CA PRO A 203 -12.38 1.74 -21.81
C PRO A 203 -12.33 3.26 -21.65
N ALA A 204 -13.02 3.80 -20.65
CA ALA A 204 -13.01 5.24 -20.37
C ALA A 204 -11.61 5.76 -19.96
N ALA A 205 -10.83 4.96 -19.23
CA ALA A 205 -9.45 5.31 -18.91
C ALA A 205 -8.61 5.31 -20.19
N GLN A 206 -8.67 4.24 -20.99
CA GLN A 206 -7.90 4.10 -22.23
C GLN A 206 -8.19 5.22 -23.23
N GLU A 207 -9.47 5.61 -23.37
CA GLU A 207 -9.87 6.71 -24.24
C GLU A 207 -9.28 8.05 -23.78
N LEU A 208 -9.36 8.36 -22.48
CA LEU A 208 -8.75 9.57 -21.92
C LEU A 208 -7.23 9.58 -22.11
N GLU A 209 -6.56 8.45 -21.88
CA GLU A 209 -5.11 8.34 -22.05
C GLU A 209 -4.67 8.46 -23.52
N ALA A 210 -5.48 7.97 -24.46
CA ALA A 210 -5.24 8.14 -25.90
C ALA A 210 -5.37 9.61 -26.32
N GLN A 211 -6.42 10.30 -25.86
CA GLN A 211 -6.60 11.74 -26.12
C GLN A 211 -5.45 12.56 -25.53
N LEU A 212 -5.04 12.26 -24.29
CA LEU A 212 -3.90 12.93 -23.65
C LEU A 212 -2.59 12.66 -24.38
N SER A 213 -2.36 11.43 -24.83
CA SER A 213 -1.18 11.10 -25.63
C SER A 213 -1.11 11.85 -26.96
N ALA A 214 -2.25 12.24 -27.52
CA ALA A 214 -2.31 13.01 -28.76
C ALA A 214 -2.14 14.52 -28.55
N THR A 215 -2.43 15.04 -27.36
CA THR A 215 -2.62 16.49 -27.12
C THR A 215 -1.73 17.09 -26.03
N CYS A 216 -1.06 16.27 -25.23
CA CYS A 216 -0.24 16.69 -24.09
C CYS A 216 1.17 16.07 -24.21
N PRO A 217 2.18 16.82 -24.68
CA PRO A 217 3.57 16.34 -24.77
C PRO A 217 4.14 15.79 -23.45
N GLU A 218 3.71 16.35 -22.33
CA GLU A 218 4.11 16.01 -20.97
C GLU A 218 3.42 14.75 -20.44
N TRP A 219 2.46 14.20 -21.20
CA TRP A 219 1.61 13.11 -20.78
C TRP A 219 2.39 11.89 -20.24
N PRO A 220 3.49 11.42 -20.85
CA PRO A 220 4.21 10.25 -20.31
C PRO A 220 4.61 10.41 -18.84
N TRP A 221 5.11 11.59 -18.47
CA TRP A 221 5.51 11.87 -17.09
C TRP A 221 4.30 12.11 -16.17
N LEU A 222 3.29 12.87 -16.63
CA LEU A 222 2.07 13.10 -15.86
C LEU A 222 1.25 11.82 -15.66
N ARG A 223 1.27 10.91 -16.63
CA ARG A 223 0.66 9.59 -16.53
C ARG A 223 1.26 8.82 -15.37
N ASP A 224 2.58 8.71 -15.32
CA ASP A 224 3.27 8.02 -14.23
C ASP A 224 2.97 8.68 -12.88
N CYS A 225 2.87 10.02 -12.86
CA CYS A 225 2.46 10.76 -11.67
C CYS A 225 1.03 10.40 -11.21
N ILE A 226 0.05 10.45 -12.11
CA ILE A 226 -1.37 10.14 -11.83
C ILE A 226 -1.54 8.65 -11.47
N HIS A 227 -0.87 7.75 -12.17
CA HIS A 227 -0.91 6.31 -11.87
C HIS A 227 -0.40 6.03 -10.45
N SER A 228 0.54 6.83 -9.96
CA SER A 228 1.14 6.70 -8.63
C SER A 228 0.33 7.35 -7.48
N THR A 229 -0.92 7.76 -7.68
CA THR A 229 -1.76 8.36 -6.63
C THR A 229 -2.35 7.31 -5.67
N TRP A 230 -1.52 6.65 -4.89
CA TRP A 230 -1.96 5.64 -3.92
C TRP A 230 -2.54 6.29 -2.66
N LEU A 231 -3.86 6.19 -2.42
CA LEU A 231 -4.51 6.77 -1.23
C LEU A 231 -4.03 6.17 0.10
N CYS A 232 -3.43 4.99 0.05
CA CYS A 232 -2.80 4.33 1.19
C CYS A 232 -1.45 4.92 1.59
N GLY A 233 -0.87 5.79 0.77
CA GLY A 233 0.36 6.51 1.12
C GLY A 233 0.09 7.61 2.16
N PRO A 234 1.01 7.86 3.10
CA PRO A 234 0.86 8.87 4.16
C PRO A 234 0.80 10.31 3.63
N LYS A 235 1.25 10.52 2.39
CA LYS A 235 1.24 11.81 1.67
C LYS A 235 0.35 11.82 0.44
N ALA A 236 -0.61 10.91 0.35
CA ALA A 236 -1.47 10.78 -0.81
C ALA A 236 -2.05 12.12 -1.29
N PHE A 237 -2.56 12.95 -0.38
CA PHE A 237 -3.21 14.22 -0.71
C PHE A 237 -2.22 15.34 -1.02
N ARG A 238 -1.08 15.41 -0.30
CA ARG A 238 0.04 16.29 -0.70
C ARG A 238 0.55 15.94 -2.10
N TYR A 239 0.48 14.66 -2.47
CA TYR A 239 0.87 14.21 -3.80
C TYR A 239 -0.17 14.59 -4.85
N VAL A 240 -1.47 14.46 -4.56
CA VAL A 240 -2.55 14.97 -5.42
C VAL A 240 -2.45 16.48 -5.63
N GLU A 241 -2.17 17.27 -4.58
CA GLU A 241 -1.89 18.71 -4.70
C GLU A 241 -0.76 18.99 -5.68
N ARG A 242 0.35 18.25 -5.60
CA ARG A 242 1.46 18.41 -6.53
C ARG A 242 1.04 18.14 -7.97
N ILE A 243 0.24 17.11 -8.21
CA ILE A 243 -0.25 16.82 -9.56
C ILE A 243 -1.14 17.95 -10.07
N VAL A 244 -2.08 18.44 -9.25
CA VAL A 244 -2.92 19.58 -9.62
C VAL A 244 -2.08 20.83 -9.92
N TRP A 245 -1.03 21.07 -9.12
CA TRP A 245 -0.07 22.15 -9.36
C TRP A 245 0.67 21.98 -10.69
N TYR A 246 1.09 20.77 -11.05
CA TYR A 246 1.71 20.49 -12.35
C TYR A 246 0.75 20.74 -13.51
N ILE A 247 -0.53 20.35 -13.36
CA ILE A 247 -1.56 20.59 -14.37
C ILE A 247 -1.79 22.10 -14.56
N ALA A 248 -1.68 22.90 -13.49
CA ALA A 248 -1.79 24.35 -13.57
C ALA A 248 -0.60 25.03 -14.30
N HIS A 249 0.58 24.41 -14.28
CA HIS A 249 1.85 24.97 -14.76
C HIS A 249 2.49 24.10 -15.84
N LEU A 250 1.69 23.62 -16.79
CA LEU A 250 2.16 22.73 -17.87
C LEU A 250 3.26 23.35 -18.71
N ASP A 251 3.23 24.67 -18.90
CA ASP A 251 4.26 25.45 -19.58
C ASP A 251 5.65 25.35 -18.91
N GLN A 252 5.69 24.97 -17.63
CA GLN A 252 6.91 24.81 -16.82
C GLN A 252 7.18 23.35 -16.44
N ALA A 253 6.50 22.39 -17.06
CA ALA A 253 6.54 20.99 -16.64
C ALA A 253 7.96 20.39 -16.57
N GLN A 254 8.88 20.79 -17.46
CA GLN A 254 10.26 20.32 -17.44
C GLN A 254 11.02 20.77 -16.19
N GLU A 255 10.88 22.04 -15.82
CA GLU A 255 11.51 22.62 -14.62
C GLU A 255 10.91 22.00 -13.36
N LEU A 256 9.58 21.86 -13.32
CA LEU A 256 8.87 21.24 -12.20
C LEU A 256 9.26 19.76 -12.03
N ALA A 257 9.40 19.01 -13.12
CA ALA A 257 9.87 17.63 -13.07
C ALA A 257 11.33 17.53 -12.57
N ALA A 258 12.20 18.47 -12.95
CA ALA A 258 13.56 18.55 -12.44
C ALA A 258 13.59 18.88 -10.94
N GLY A 259 12.84 19.90 -10.51
CA GLY A 259 12.72 20.27 -9.10
C GLY A 259 12.10 19.18 -8.23
N HIS A 260 11.14 18.41 -8.77
CA HIS A 260 10.58 17.24 -8.10
C HIS A 260 11.63 16.16 -7.87
N ARG A 261 12.38 15.78 -8.91
CA ARG A 261 13.47 14.80 -8.81
C ARG A 261 14.59 15.24 -7.85
N ALA A 262 14.86 16.54 -7.80
CA ALA A 262 15.83 17.13 -6.89
C ALA A 262 15.29 17.33 -5.45
N GLY A 263 14.00 17.14 -5.21
CA GLY A 263 13.36 17.40 -3.91
C GLY A 263 13.28 18.89 -3.54
N THR A 264 13.49 19.80 -4.48
CA THR A 264 13.54 21.26 -4.25
C THR A 264 12.23 21.97 -4.58
N LEU A 265 11.27 21.26 -5.17
CA LEU A 265 9.99 21.84 -5.55
C LEU A 265 9.13 22.20 -4.32
N ALA A 266 8.85 23.49 -4.15
CA ALA A 266 7.86 24.01 -3.21
C ALA A 266 6.49 24.10 -3.89
N VAL A 267 5.49 23.43 -3.32
CA VAL A 267 4.09 23.51 -3.76
C VAL A 267 3.24 24.05 -2.61
N PRO A 268 2.43 25.11 -2.82
CA PRO A 268 1.56 25.64 -1.78
C PRO A 268 0.56 24.60 -1.29
N SER A 269 0.01 24.81 -0.09
CA SER A 269 -1.11 24.01 0.40
C SER A 269 -2.41 24.67 -0.03
N PHE A 270 -3.24 23.96 -0.79
CA PHE A 270 -4.48 24.50 -1.36
C PHE A 270 -5.65 23.50 -1.40
N LEU A 271 -5.39 22.22 -1.06
CA LEU A 271 -6.44 21.24 -0.78
C LEU A 271 -6.69 21.09 0.72
N ASP A 272 -6.01 21.86 1.58
CA ASP A 272 -6.20 21.82 3.04
C ASP A 272 -6.02 20.40 3.63
N CYS A 273 -4.98 19.69 3.18
CA CYS A 273 -4.67 18.36 3.71
C CYS A 273 -3.63 18.44 4.84
N SER A 274 -3.82 17.60 5.86
CA SER A 274 -2.90 17.44 7.00
C SER A 274 -1.84 16.34 6.77
N ASP A 275 -1.71 15.86 5.54
CA ASP A 275 -0.79 14.79 5.17
C ASP A 275 0.67 15.19 5.42
N THR A 276 1.38 14.38 6.20
CA THR A 276 2.79 14.63 6.57
C THR A 276 3.66 13.42 6.28
N CYS A 277 4.99 13.62 6.27
CA CYS A 277 5.89 12.47 6.28
C CYS A 277 5.68 11.75 7.61
N PRO A 278 5.56 10.41 7.62
CA PRO A 278 5.62 9.73 8.88
C PRO A 278 7.01 9.96 9.50
N ASP A 279 7.08 9.94 10.82
CA ASP A 279 8.34 10.01 11.53
C ASP A 279 9.15 8.73 11.22
N MET A 280 10.11 8.86 10.31
CA MET A 280 10.92 7.74 9.86
C MET A 280 11.81 7.21 10.99
N ALA A 281 12.22 8.05 11.95
CA ALA A 281 13.00 7.58 13.09
C ALA A 281 12.14 6.70 14.00
N GLU A 282 10.89 7.11 14.26
CA GLU A 282 9.95 6.30 15.03
C GLU A 282 9.55 5.01 14.30
N ILE A 283 9.35 5.05 12.97
CA ILE A 283 9.12 3.83 12.17
C ILE A 283 10.30 2.85 12.31
N ARG A 284 11.54 3.34 12.14
CA ARG A 284 12.74 2.49 12.26
C ARG A 284 12.86 1.92 13.68
N ALA A 285 12.61 2.73 14.72
CA ALA A 285 12.62 2.29 16.10
C ALA A 285 11.55 1.21 16.36
N TRP A 286 10.34 1.39 15.81
CA TRP A 286 9.26 0.41 15.91
C TRP A 286 9.65 -0.92 15.26
N PHE A 287 10.20 -0.91 14.04
CA PHE A 287 10.64 -2.13 13.37
C PHE A 287 11.80 -2.83 14.12
N ALA A 288 12.73 -2.06 14.70
CA ALA A 288 13.80 -2.61 15.51
C ALA A 288 13.26 -3.35 16.74
N ASP A 289 12.29 -2.76 17.45
CA ASP A 289 11.61 -3.41 18.57
C ASP A 289 10.78 -4.62 18.13
N ALA A 290 10.10 -4.56 16.98
CA ALA A 290 9.33 -5.68 16.44
C ALA A 290 10.23 -6.88 16.10
N LEU A 291 11.36 -6.63 15.44
CA LEU A 291 12.38 -7.64 15.18
C LEU A 291 12.96 -8.22 16.48
N ALA A 292 13.24 -7.36 17.47
CA ALA A 292 13.73 -7.80 18.77
C ALA A 292 12.68 -8.68 19.48
N ALA A 293 11.41 -8.29 19.51
CA ALA A 293 10.32 -9.07 20.08
C ALA A 293 10.20 -10.45 19.43
N CYS A 294 10.26 -10.54 18.10
CA CYS A 294 10.25 -11.84 17.42
C CYS A 294 11.44 -12.74 17.83
N ARG A 295 12.64 -12.17 17.98
CA ARG A 295 13.83 -12.91 18.45
C ARG A 295 13.69 -13.37 19.90
N LEU A 296 13.18 -12.50 20.76
CA LEU A 296 12.94 -12.81 22.18
C LEU A 296 11.92 -13.94 22.32
N PHE A 297 10.83 -13.92 21.55
CA PHE A 297 9.83 -14.99 21.53
C PHE A 297 10.45 -16.34 21.17
N ARG A 298 11.27 -16.39 20.10
CA ARG A 298 11.92 -17.62 19.64
C ARG A 298 12.99 -18.15 20.59
N THR A 299 13.52 -17.32 21.48
CA THR A 299 14.57 -17.69 22.44
C THR A 299 14.07 -17.77 23.87
N ASP A 300 12.76 -17.61 24.09
CA ASP A 300 12.11 -17.58 25.40
C ASP A 300 12.77 -16.61 26.38
N ARG A 301 13.02 -15.37 25.91
CA ARG A 301 13.69 -14.32 26.68
C ARG A 301 12.74 -13.16 27.01
N LEU A 302 13.05 -12.45 28.09
CA LEU A 302 12.29 -11.30 28.56
C LEU A 302 12.52 -10.06 27.70
N ALA A 303 11.48 -9.22 27.60
CA ALA A 303 11.54 -7.91 26.97
C ALA A 303 12.55 -6.97 27.65
N SER A 304 13.17 -6.11 26.84
CA SER A 304 14.05 -5.02 27.30
C SER A 304 13.42 -3.63 27.19
N SER A 305 12.27 -3.52 26.51
CA SER A 305 11.50 -2.27 26.35
C SER A 305 10.00 -2.50 26.54
N PRO A 306 9.22 -1.47 26.90
CA PRO A 306 7.75 -1.57 26.98
C PRO A 306 7.10 -2.00 25.65
N ARG A 307 7.62 -1.51 24.51
CA ARG A 307 7.10 -1.87 23.18
C ARG A 307 7.36 -3.35 22.87
N GLN A 308 8.56 -3.86 23.19
CA GLN A 308 8.85 -5.30 23.06
C GLN A 308 7.94 -6.14 23.96
N ALA A 309 7.67 -5.69 25.18
CA ALA A 309 6.78 -6.39 26.11
C ALA A 309 5.33 -6.47 25.56
N ASP A 310 4.80 -5.37 25.01
CA ASP A 310 3.48 -5.37 24.35
C ASP A 310 3.44 -6.33 23.16
N LEU A 311 4.42 -6.26 22.27
CA LEU A 311 4.49 -7.13 21.09
C LEU A 311 4.64 -8.61 21.46
N LEU A 312 5.45 -8.93 22.47
CA LEU A 312 5.58 -10.30 23.00
C LEU A 312 4.27 -10.79 23.61
N ALA A 313 3.59 -9.97 24.40
CA ALA A 313 2.31 -10.34 25.02
C ALA A 313 1.26 -10.73 23.97
N ARG A 314 1.25 -10.05 22.81
CA ARG A 314 0.37 -10.38 21.68
C ARG A 314 0.62 -11.77 21.09
N LEU A 315 1.86 -12.28 21.12
CA LEU A 315 2.19 -13.61 20.58
C LEU A 315 1.68 -14.76 21.47
N GLY A 316 1.38 -14.48 22.74
CA GLY A 316 0.90 -15.46 23.72
C GLY A 316 1.89 -16.62 23.94
N ASP A 317 1.37 -17.83 24.19
CA ASP A 317 2.22 -18.97 24.53
C ASP A 317 3.10 -19.45 23.37
N HIS A 318 4.30 -19.90 23.71
CA HIS A 318 5.26 -20.48 22.77
C HIS A 318 4.83 -21.87 22.26
N GLY A 319 5.21 -22.18 21.02
CA GLY A 319 4.98 -23.50 20.41
C GLY A 319 5.65 -23.60 19.03
N PRO A 320 5.92 -24.81 18.52
CA PRO A 320 6.76 -25.01 17.33
C PRO A 320 6.20 -24.33 16.07
N VAL A 321 4.89 -24.43 15.83
CA VAL A 321 4.24 -23.76 14.69
C VAL A 321 4.32 -22.23 14.80
N LYS A 322 4.12 -21.68 15.99
CA LYS A 322 4.25 -20.23 16.22
C LYS A 322 5.70 -19.78 16.07
N ALA A 323 6.67 -20.54 16.59
CA ALA A 323 8.08 -20.22 16.48
C ALA A 323 8.53 -20.13 15.00
N TRP A 324 8.05 -21.06 14.15
CA TRP A 324 8.25 -21.01 12.71
C TRP A 324 7.60 -19.77 12.07
N LEU A 325 6.30 -19.50 12.33
CA LEU A 325 5.61 -18.32 11.78
C LEU A 325 6.25 -17.00 12.22
N VAL A 326 6.62 -16.87 13.50
CA VAL A 326 7.32 -15.71 14.05
C VAL A 326 8.70 -15.58 13.41
N GLY A 327 9.37 -16.69 13.10
CA GLY A 327 10.62 -16.73 12.35
C GLY A 327 10.46 -16.19 10.92
N LEU A 328 9.42 -16.63 10.19
CA LEU A 328 9.07 -16.10 8.87
C LEU A 328 8.77 -14.61 8.92
N PHE A 329 7.95 -14.20 9.88
CA PHE A 329 7.59 -12.80 10.05
C PHE A 329 8.82 -11.94 10.35
N ALA A 330 9.68 -12.37 11.27
CA ALA A 330 10.93 -11.68 11.58
C ALA A 330 11.84 -11.56 10.35
N ARG A 331 11.96 -12.62 9.54
CA ARG A 331 12.76 -12.57 8.31
C ARG A 331 12.16 -11.59 7.32
N LYS A 332 10.84 -11.60 7.14
CA LYS A 332 10.13 -10.63 6.28
C LYS A 332 10.37 -9.20 6.73
N LEU A 333 10.22 -8.92 8.03
CA LEU A 333 10.51 -7.59 8.59
C LEU A 333 11.95 -7.15 8.31
N ALA A 334 12.94 -8.04 8.46
CA ALA A 334 14.36 -7.74 8.21
C ALA A 334 14.69 -7.50 6.72
N LEU A 335 13.81 -7.89 5.81
CA LEU A 335 13.94 -7.62 4.38
C LEU A 335 13.23 -6.33 3.95
N MET A 336 12.47 -5.69 4.85
CA MET A 336 11.77 -4.44 4.55
C MET A 336 12.77 -3.29 4.46
N PRO A 337 12.57 -2.33 3.53
CA PRO A 337 13.51 -1.24 3.29
C PRO A 337 13.75 -0.34 4.52
N TYR A 338 12.79 -0.25 5.44
CA TYR A 338 12.92 0.55 6.68
C TYR A 338 13.84 -0.07 7.73
N THR A 339 14.27 -1.31 7.55
CA THR A 339 15.16 -1.99 8.51
C THR A 339 16.62 -1.95 8.09
N GLN A 340 16.90 -1.52 6.86
CA GLN A 340 18.26 -1.33 6.38
C GLN A 340 18.72 0.06 6.84
N ALA A 341 19.85 0.10 7.55
CA ALA A 341 20.53 1.36 7.85
C ALA A 341 21.09 1.90 6.53
N ASP A 342 20.86 3.19 6.27
CA ASP A 342 21.41 3.90 5.10
C ASP A 342 22.94 3.93 5.11
#